data_AF-A0A834ZI17-F1
#
_entry.id   AF-A0A834ZI17-F1
#
_cell.length_a   1.000
_cell.length_b   1.000
_cell.length_c   1.000
_cell.angle_alpha   90.00
_cell.angle_beta   90.00
_cell.angle_gamma   90.00
#
_symmetry.space_group_name_H-M   'P 1'
#
loop_
_entity.id
_entity.type
_entity.pdbx_description
1 polymer ?
#
loop_
_entity_poly.entity_id
_entity_poly.type
_entity_poly.pdbx_seq_one_letter_code
_entity_poly.pdbx_strand_id
1 'polypeptide(L)'
;MNHRLADEMEKPLPLQLESLPFSRDVLCTFPSVGSILRVTVETGNEKLGLHLLDSGKWVKFINIICQVRSDLWHGVMKPFTKLRILPNEDNIILQRQRFYDERISTKWDRMPLSSFDWPSRITETDYEHVPFVTLMDVLTYPEVTAKFKCVVRVVTMLPWRVEDFRSPLGIYRMRLTLEDPTARIHALIYAEDGEKFFGGYPSVDVMTRKRNELLGVAERDYGTEIENRNPPWVQCCIKSYYLVKSDIWGSRHYRIFGTSLVG
;
A
#
# COMPACT_ATOMS: atom_id res chain seq x y z
N MET A 1 10.92 -6.80 6.43
CA MET A 1 9.55 -7.21 6.77
C MET A 1 9.66 -8.57 7.43
N ASN A 2 9.45 -8.68 8.76
CA ASN A 2 9.93 -9.79 9.63
C ASN A 2 8.84 -10.81 10.02
N HIS A 3 8.19 -11.45 9.06
CA HIS A 3 7.13 -12.44 9.31
C HIS A 3 7.13 -13.57 8.27
N ARG A 4 6.97 -14.82 8.74
CA ARG A 4 6.79 -16.00 7.88
C ARG A 4 5.42 -15.94 7.20
N LEU A 5 5.29 -16.50 5.99
CA LEU A 5 4.02 -16.44 5.24
C LEU A 5 2.87 -17.14 5.98
N ALA A 6 3.17 -18.23 6.68
CA ALA A 6 2.19 -18.98 7.47
C ALA A 6 1.54 -18.14 8.58
N ASP A 7 2.29 -17.21 9.18
CA ASP A 7 1.81 -16.39 10.30
C ASP A 7 0.77 -15.34 9.85
N GLU A 8 0.76 -14.98 8.56
CA GLU A 8 -0.14 -13.94 8.01
C GLU A 8 -1.62 -14.34 8.05
N MET A 9 -1.93 -15.63 8.17
CA MET A 9 -3.30 -16.12 8.31
C MET A 9 -3.83 -15.93 9.74
N GLU A 10 -2.99 -16.11 10.75
CA GLU A 10 -3.34 -15.92 12.16
C GLU A 10 -3.22 -14.46 12.59
N LYS A 11 -2.23 -13.76 12.04
CA LYS A 11 -1.89 -12.36 12.34
C LYS A 11 -1.80 -11.56 11.04
N PRO A 12 -2.95 -11.24 10.41
CA PRO A 12 -2.95 -10.49 9.17
C PRO A 12 -2.31 -9.12 9.38
N LEU A 13 -1.52 -8.69 8.39
CA LEU A 13 -0.94 -7.36 8.43
C LEU A 13 -2.03 -6.30 8.42
N PRO A 14 -1.96 -5.33 9.34
CA PRO A 14 -2.97 -4.31 9.41
C PRO A 14 -2.81 -3.35 8.23
N LEU A 15 -3.94 -2.82 7.74
CA LEU A 15 -3.97 -1.80 6.70
C LEU A 15 -3.47 -0.43 7.21
N GLN A 16 -3.51 -0.23 8.52
CA GLN A 16 -3.18 1.00 9.21
C GLN A 16 -2.81 0.70 10.67
N LEU A 17 -2.22 1.65 11.39
CA LEU A 17 -1.77 1.41 12.77
C LEU A 17 -2.87 1.67 13.81
N GLU A 18 -3.84 2.47 13.43
CA GLU A 18 -5.00 2.84 14.22
C GLU A 18 -5.99 1.67 14.32
N SER A 19 -6.63 1.51 15.49
CA SER A 19 -7.58 0.43 15.74
C SER A 19 -8.87 0.53 14.92
N LEU A 20 -9.26 1.75 14.52
CA LEU A 20 -10.43 2.03 13.71
C LEU A 20 -10.04 2.76 12.43
N PRO A 21 -10.59 2.39 11.26
CA PRO A 21 -10.34 3.07 10.00
C PRO A 21 -10.80 4.52 10.07
N PHE A 22 -10.00 5.43 9.51
CA PHE A 22 -10.44 6.80 9.29
C PHE A 22 -11.66 6.83 8.36
N SER A 23 -12.59 7.75 8.61
CA SER A 23 -13.69 7.98 7.69
C SER A 23 -13.15 8.47 6.34
N ARG A 24 -13.94 8.24 5.28
CA ARG A 24 -13.60 8.73 3.93
C ARG A 24 -13.36 10.25 3.93
N ASP A 25 -14.16 11.00 4.69
CA ASP A 25 -14.04 12.46 4.77
C ASP A 25 -12.69 12.88 5.34
N VAL A 26 -12.20 12.17 6.36
CA VAL A 26 -10.85 12.40 6.91
C VAL A 26 -9.78 12.03 5.89
N LEU A 27 -9.89 10.87 5.23
CA LEU A 27 -8.93 10.46 4.20
C LEU A 27 -8.87 11.46 3.03
N CYS A 28 -10.00 12.07 2.65
CA CYS A 28 -10.04 13.10 1.59
C CYS A 28 -9.30 14.39 1.95
N THR A 29 -8.94 14.59 3.22
CA THR A 29 -8.08 15.71 3.63
C THR A 29 -6.59 15.41 3.47
N PHE A 30 -6.23 14.14 3.22
CA PHE A 30 -4.83 13.72 3.14
C PHE A 30 -4.27 14.04 1.75
N PRO A 31 -2.98 14.41 1.66
CA PRO A 31 -2.31 14.58 0.38
C PRO A 31 -2.37 13.29 -0.45
N SER A 32 -2.67 13.41 -1.74
CA SER A 32 -2.73 12.25 -2.63
C SER A 32 -1.36 11.71 -3.03
N VAL A 33 -0.31 12.54 -2.98
CA VAL A 33 1.08 12.14 -3.25
C VAL A 33 1.97 12.43 -2.05
N GLY A 34 2.99 11.60 -1.85
CA GLY A 34 3.91 11.71 -0.72
C GLY A 34 4.00 10.41 0.06
N SER A 35 4.31 10.51 1.36
CA SER A 35 4.37 9.37 2.28
C SER A 35 3.65 9.73 3.56
N ILE A 36 2.92 8.77 4.16
CA ILE A 36 2.22 9.00 5.42
C ILE A 36 2.97 8.35 6.58
N LEU A 37 3.51 9.17 7.47
CA LEU A 37 4.11 8.75 8.72
C LEU A 37 3.11 8.96 9.86
N ARG A 38 2.64 7.86 10.47
CA ARG A 38 1.80 7.95 11.68
C ARG A 38 2.69 8.31 12.86
N VAL A 39 2.26 9.25 13.70
CA VAL A 39 3.04 9.68 14.86
C VAL A 39 2.21 9.49 16.13
N THR A 40 2.74 8.73 17.08
CA THR A 40 2.12 8.49 18.39
C THR A 40 2.90 9.19 19.49
N VAL A 41 2.21 9.60 20.54
CA VAL A 41 2.83 10.17 21.74
C VAL A 41 2.95 9.10 22.81
N GLU A 42 4.16 8.94 23.37
CA GLU A 42 4.36 8.02 24.48
C GLU A 42 3.63 8.51 25.74
N THR A 43 2.95 7.59 26.42
CA THR A 43 2.18 7.85 27.65
C THR A 43 3.01 8.64 28.67
N GLY A 44 2.45 9.75 29.18
CA GLY A 44 3.14 10.68 30.09
C GLY A 44 3.66 11.97 29.43
N ASN A 45 3.53 12.14 28.12
CA ASN A 45 3.95 13.33 27.37
C ASN A 45 2.81 14.30 26.99
N GLU A 46 1.85 14.50 27.87
CA GLU A 46 0.63 15.29 27.63
C GLU A 46 0.91 16.79 27.31
N LYS A 47 2.12 17.28 27.59
CA LYS A 47 2.52 18.69 27.42
C LYS A 47 3.08 19.06 26.04
N LEU A 48 3.01 18.20 25.03
CA LEU A 48 3.62 18.44 23.71
C LEU A 48 2.89 19.47 22.81
N GLY A 49 1.85 20.14 23.31
CA GLY A 49 1.15 21.20 22.55
C GLY A 49 0.41 20.67 21.32
N LEU A 50 0.00 19.39 21.31
CA LEU A 50 -0.66 18.76 20.16
C LEU A 50 -1.98 19.43 19.78
N HIS A 51 -2.64 20.12 20.72
CA HIS A 51 -3.85 20.90 20.47
C HIS A 51 -3.63 22.07 19.50
N LEU A 52 -2.38 22.43 19.21
CA LEU A 52 -2.01 23.46 18.22
C LEU A 52 -1.84 22.90 16.81
N LEU A 53 -1.94 21.58 16.63
CA LEU A 53 -1.81 20.93 15.34
C LEU A 53 -3.16 20.88 14.63
N ASP A 54 -3.25 21.63 13.55
CA ASP A 54 -4.35 21.54 12.59
C ASP A 54 -3.89 20.85 11.30
N SER A 55 -4.85 20.29 10.57
CA SER A 55 -4.64 19.78 9.22
C SER A 55 -4.07 20.86 8.28
N GLY A 56 -3.13 20.48 7.41
CA GLY A 56 -2.54 21.39 6.42
C GLY A 56 -1.43 22.30 6.96
N LYS A 57 -0.98 22.12 8.21
CA LYS A 57 0.15 22.86 8.77
C LYS A 57 1.48 22.16 8.50
N TRP A 58 2.51 22.95 8.21
CA TRP A 58 3.88 22.46 8.11
C TRP A 58 4.52 22.35 9.49
N VAL A 59 5.12 21.19 9.77
CA VAL A 59 5.66 20.87 11.08
C VAL A 59 7.07 20.31 10.94
N LYS A 60 7.98 20.80 11.78
CA LYS A 60 9.32 20.24 11.98
C LYS A 60 9.37 19.47 13.29
N PHE A 61 9.64 18.18 13.18
CA PHE A 61 9.96 17.33 14.32
C PHE A 61 11.47 17.34 14.57
N ILE A 62 11.88 17.47 15.82
CA ILE A 62 13.28 17.41 16.26
C ILE A 62 13.39 16.28 17.28
N ASN A 63 14.34 15.37 17.09
CA ASN A 63 14.55 14.19 17.94
C ASN A 63 13.30 13.29 18.05
N ILE A 64 12.58 13.08 16.94
CA ILE A 64 11.56 12.03 16.85
C ILE A 64 12.24 10.68 16.64
N ILE A 65 11.71 9.62 17.26
CA ILE A 65 12.14 8.24 16.99
C ILE A 65 11.26 7.66 15.90
N CYS A 66 11.87 7.16 14.82
CA CYS A 66 11.15 6.36 13.82
C CYS A 66 11.42 4.88 14.08
N GLN A 67 10.36 4.09 14.15
CA GLN A 67 10.44 2.64 14.30
C GLN A 67 9.44 1.95 13.39
N VAL A 68 9.65 0.65 13.15
CA VAL A 68 8.75 -0.19 12.35
C VAL A 68 7.86 -1.00 13.28
N ARG A 69 6.55 -0.94 13.05
CA ARG A 69 5.54 -1.77 13.72
C ARG A 69 4.61 -2.35 12.67
N SER A 70 4.45 -3.67 12.65
CA SER A 70 3.61 -4.37 11.66
C SER A 70 3.97 -3.97 10.22
N ASP A 71 5.27 -3.85 9.96
CA ASP A 71 5.89 -3.41 8.70
C ASP A 71 5.52 -2.00 8.23
N LEU A 72 4.90 -1.19 9.09
CA LEU A 72 4.66 0.23 8.86
C LEU A 72 5.64 1.06 9.67
N TRP A 73 6.25 2.06 9.03
CA TRP A 73 7.00 3.08 9.73
C TRP A 73 6.06 3.96 10.54
N HIS A 74 6.44 4.24 11.78
CA HIS A 74 5.76 5.22 12.61
C HIS A 74 6.76 6.04 13.44
N GLY A 75 6.39 7.28 13.71
CA GLY A 75 7.08 8.16 14.63
C GLY A 75 6.60 7.97 16.07
N VAL A 76 7.51 8.02 17.03
CA VAL A 76 7.21 8.07 18.47
C VAL A 76 7.75 9.38 19.01
N MET A 77 6.85 10.20 19.54
CA MET A 77 7.22 11.39 20.29
C MET A 77 7.58 10.99 21.72
N LYS A 78 8.84 11.24 22.07
CA LYS A 78 9.42 11.04 23.39
C LYS A 78 9.42 12.36 24.17
N PRO A 79 9.71 12.37 25.49
CA PRO A 79 9.76 13.61 26.28
C PRO A 79 10.75 14.65 25.75
N PHE A 80 11.79 14.21 25.02
CA PHE A 80 12.80 15.07 24.40
C PHE A 80 12.49 15.46 22.95
N THR A 81 11.41 14.94 22.36
CA THR A 81 10.98 15.33 21.02
C THR A 81 10.43 16.75 21.06
N LYS A 82 10.92 17.62 20.17
CA LYS A 82 10.42 18.99 20.03
C LYS A 82 9.63 19.11 18.73
N LEU A 83 8.56 19.88 18.79
CA LEU A 83 7.68 20.19 17.67
C LEU A 83 7.75 21.69 17.38
N ARG A 84 7.93 22.05 16.10
CA ARG A 84 7.87 23.45 15.66
C ARG A 84 6.95 23.56 14.46
N ILE A 85 5.91 24.38 14.58
CA ILE A 85 5.09 24.79 13.43
C ILE A 85 5.91 25.77 12.59
N LEU A 86 5.94 25.55 11.28
CA LEU A 86 6.66 26.39 10.33
C LEU A 86 5.68 27.31 9.59
N PRO A 87 6.03 28.59 9.38
CA PRO A 87 5.25 29.50 8.55
C PRO A 87 5.32 29.09 7.07
N ASN A 88 4.29 29.41 6.30
CA ASN A 88 4.20 29.04 4.88
C ASN A 88 5.23 29.77 4.02
N GLU A 89 5.72 30.92 4.50
CA GLU A 89 6.69 31.80 3.85
C GLU A 89 8.13 31.31 4.02
N ASP A 90 8.38 30.30 4.87
CA ASP A 90 9.71 29.71 5.02
C ASP A 90 10.17 29.11 3.69
N ASN A 91 11.39 29.44 3.24
CA ASN A 91 11.95 28.98 1.97
C ASN A 91 11.93 27.45 1.82
N ILE A 92 12.12 26.71 2.92
CA ILE A 92 12.06 25.25 2.90
C ILE A 92 10.64 24.79 2.55
N ILE A 93 9.62 25.47 3.08
CA ILE A 93 8.22 25.15 2.83
C ILE A 93 7.84 25.47 1.39
N LEU A 94 8.22 26.65 0.89
CA LEU A 94 8.01 27.02 -0.51
C LEU A 94 8.62 25.99 -1.47
N GLN A 95 9.83 25.50 -1.17
CA GLN A 95 10.48 24.48 -1.97
C GLN A 95 9.74 23.13 -1.91
N ARG A 96 9.30 22.70 -0.72
CA ARG A 96 8.53 21.45 -0.56
C ARG A 96 7.17 21.51 -1.24
N GLN A 97 6.50 22.65 -1.19
CA GLN A 97 5.23 22.87 -1.87
C GLN A 97 5.41 22.78 -3.39
N ARG A 98 6.44 23.43 -3.95
CA ARG A 98 6.75 23.32 -5.39
C ARG A 98 6.97 21.87 -5.83
N PHE A 99 7.79 21.11 -5.10
CA PHE A 99 7.99 19.69 -5.42
C PHE A 99 6.70 18.88 -5.34
N TYR A 100 5.83 19.18 -4.40
CA TYR A 100 4.52 18.53 -4.30
C TYR A 100 3.62 18.89 -5.49
N ASP A 101 3.53 20.18 -5.85
CA ASP A 101 2.71 20.67 -6.95
C ASP A 101 3.19 20.11 -8.30
N GLU A 102 4.51 20.06 -8.51
CA GLU A 102 5.13 19.42 -9.67
C GLU A 102 4.66 17.96 -9.79
N ARG A 103 4.76 17.18 -8.70
CA ARG A 103 4.34 15.77 -8.68
C ARG A 103 2.85 15.55 -8.92
N ILE A 104 1.99 16.50 -8.54
CA ILE A 104 0.56 16.42 -8.81
C ILE A 104 0.24 16.79 -10.26
N SER A 105 0.97 17.77 -10.81
CA SER A 105 0.74 18.30 -12.15
C SER A 105 1.10 17.30 -13.24
N THR A 106 2.08 16.43 -13.00
CA THR A 106 2.48 15.41 -13.96
C THR A 106 1.77 14.09 -13.68
N LYS A 107 1.36 13.43 -14.76
CA LYS A 107 0.71 12.12 -14.71
C LYS A 107 1.65 10.98 -14.34
N TRP A 108 2.96 11.20 -14.44
CA TRP A 108 3.99 10.17 -14.31
C TRP A 108 4.74 10.23 -12.97
N ASP A 109 4.80 11.40 -12.31
CA ASP A 109 5.57 11.56 -11.05
C ASP A 109 4.79 11.17 -9.77
N ARG A 110 3.62 10.54 -9.96
CA ARG A 110 2.84 9.96 -8.86
C ARG A 110 3.41 8.64 -8.33
N MET A 111 4.38 8.06 -9.04
CA MET A 111 5.07 6.85 -8.62
C MET A 111 5.81 7.05 -7.28
N PRO A 112 5.96 6.00 -6.46
CA PRO A 112 6.83 6.03 -5.30
C PRO A 112 8.26 6.43 -5.68
N LEU A 113 8.89 7.34 -4.93
CA LEU A 113 10.28 7.74 -5.21
C LEU A 113 11.28 6.57 -5.12
N SER A 114 10.95 5.54 -4.34
CA SER A 114 11.75 4.33 -4.22
C SER A 114 11.52 3.29 -5.33
N SER A 115 10.67 3.58 -6.32
CA SER A 115 10.49 2.76 -7.53
C SER A 115 11.24 3.31 -8.74
N PHE A 116 12.23 4.19 -8.52
CA PHE A 116 12.99 4.87 -9.58
C PHE A 116 14.09 3.97 -10.17
N ASP A 117 14.37 4.01 -11.48
CA ASP A 117 13.68 4.77 -12.54
C ASP A 117 12.29 4.18 -12.92
N TRP A 118 12.07 2.89 -12.66
CA TRP A 118 10.83 2.20 -13.02
C TRP A 118 10.54 1.01 -12.09
N PRO A 119 9.27 0.61 -11.86
CA PRO A 119 8.93 -0.59 -11.13
C PRO A 119 9.50 -1.85 -11.79
N SER A 120 9.57 -2.91 -11.01
CA SER A 120 9.96 -4.23 -11.47
C SER A 120 9.07 -4.70 -12.62
N ARG A 121 9.70 -5.35 -13.59
CA ARG A 121 9.04 -5.89 -14.79
C ARG A 121 8.40 -7.25 -14.58
N ILE A 122 8.30 -7.74 -13.34
CA ILE A 122 7.63 -9.03 -13.04
C ILE A 122 6.11 -8.99 -13.26
N THR A 123 5.54 -7.79 -13.44
CA THR A 123 4.13 -7.59 -13.78
C THR A 123 3.98 -6.75 -15.05
N GLU A 124 3.02 -7.13 -15.89
CA GLU A 124 2.56 -6.36 -17.04
C GLU A 124 1.07 -6.03 -16.90
N THR A 125 0.64 -4.95 -17.55
CA THR A 125 -0.76 -4.52 -17.56
C THR A 125 -1.24 -4.25 -18.98
N ASP A 126 -2.50 -4.56 -19.29
CA ASP A 126 -3.09 -4.26 -20.62
C ASP A 126 -3.24 -2.75 -20.91
N TYR A 127 -2.99 -1.90 -19.90
CA TYR A 127 -3.28 -0.47 -19.91
C TYR A 127 -1.98 0.33 -19.83
N GLU A 128 -1.05 0.11 -20.75
CA GLU A 128 0.29 0.70 -20.72
C GLU A 128 0.27 2.23 -20.65
N HIS A 129 -0.62 2.87 -21.43
CA HIS A 129 -0.72 4.34 -21.54
C HIS A 129 -1.60 5.02 -20.48
N VAL A 130 -2.16 4.26 -19.53
CA VAL A 130 -2.95 4.84 -18.43
C VAL A 130 -1.97 5.37 -17.37
N PRO A 131 -2.16 6.61 -16.88
CA PRO A 131 -1.28 7.19 -15.88
C PRO A 131 -1.43 6.52 -14.52
N PHE A 132 -0.37 6.58 -13.71
CA PHE A 132 -0.39 6.02 -12.37
C PHE A 132 -1.11 6.94 -11.38
N VAL A 133 -1.83 6.34 -10.44
CA VAL A 133 -2.40 7.00 -9.27
C VAL A 133 -1.92 6.31 -8.00
N THR A 134 -1.99 7.00 -6.86
CA THR A 134 -1.65 6.42 -5.56
C THR A 134 -2.83 5.63 -4.98
N LEU A 135 -2.59 4.81 -3.96
CA LEU A 135 -3.66 4.16 -3.22
C LEU A 135 -4.52 5.16 -2.44
N MET A 136 -3.97 6.32 -2.06
CA MET A 136 -4.78 7.41 -1.50
C MET A 136 -5.75 7.98 -2.55
N ASP A 137 -5.33 8.18 -3.80
CA ASP A 137 -6.25 8.56 -4.88
C ASP A 137 -7.37 7.53 -5.04
N VAL A 138 -7.06 6.22 -4.96
CA VAL A 138 -8.04 5.13 -5.04
C VAL A 138 -9.06 5.20 -3.90
N LEU A 139 -8.59 5.37 -2.66
CA LEU A 139 -9.43 5.43 -1.46
C LEU A 139 -10.34 6.66 -1.45
N THR A 140 -9.85 7.79 -1.93
CA THR A 140 -10.53 9.09 -1.89
C THR A 140 -11.27 9.44 -3.19
N TYR A 141 -11.24 8.54 -4.19
CA TYR A 141 -11.90 8.76 -5.47
C TYR A 141 -13.39 9.11 -5.30
N PRO A 142 -13.93 10.14 -5.99
CA PRO A 142 -15.31 10.60 -5.82
C PRO A 142 -16.37 9.54 -6.13
N GLU A 143 -16.07 8.60 -7.03
CA GLU A 143 -17.00 7.56 -7.43
C GLU A 143 -16.72 6.22 -6.73
N VAL A 144 -17.79 5.51 -6.37
CA VAL A 144 -17.67 4.20 -5.71
C VAL A 144 -17.00 3.18 -6.62
N THR A 145 -17.32 3.19 -7.91
CA THR A 145 -16.83 2.23 -8.92
C THR A 145 -15.95 2.92 -9.93
N ALA A 146 -14.68 2.53 -10.01
CA ALA A 146 -13.71 3.12 -10.90
C ALA A 146 -12.58 2.13 -11.19
N LYS A 147 -11.73 2.46 -12.16
CA LYS A 147 -10.56 1.68 -12.57
C LYS A 147 -9.31 2.55 -12.47
N PHE A 148 -8.24 1.94 -11.98
CA PHE A 148 -7.01 2.62 -11.63
C PHE A 148 -5.81 1.79 -12.08
N LYS A 149 -4.68 2.46 -12.29
CA LYS A 149 -3.37 1.83 -12.45
C LYS A 149 -2.45 2.37 -11.37
N CYS A 150 -1.82 1.50 -10.61
CA CYS A 150 -1.01 1.88 -9.45
C CYS A 150 0.36 1.20 -9.51
N VAL A 151 1.36 1.83 -8.88
CA VAL A 151 2.63 1.19 -8.52
C VAL A 151 2.60 0.87 -7.04
N VAL A 152 2.64 -0.42 -6.70
CA VAL A 152 2.45 -0.93 -5.34
C VAL A 152 3.47 -2.01 -5.02
N ARG A 153 3.62 -2.33 -3.74
CA ARG A 153 4.21 -3.58 -3.25
C ARG A 153 3.10 -4.52 -2.85
N VAL A 154 3.27 -5.81 -3.11
CA VAL A 154 2.39 -6.85 -2.55
C VAL A 154 3.04 -7.36 -1.28
N VAL A 155 2.47 -6.98 -0.15
CA VAL A 155 3.07 -7.24 1.17
C VAL A 155 2.57 -8.55 1.79
N THR A 156 1.39 -9.01 1.38
CA THR A 156 0.78 -10.28 1.84
C THR A 156 -0.10 -10.84 0.73
N MET A 157 -0.19 -12.16 0.66
CA MET A 157 -1.12 -12.89 -0.21
C MET A 157 -1.82 -13.98 0.59
N LEU A 158 -3.15 -13.99 0.52
CA LEU A 158 -3.99 -14.95 1.24
C LEU A 158 -4.92 -15.72 0.27
N PRO A 159 -5.04 -17.05 0.37
CA PRO A 159 -4.27 -17.91 1.29
C PRO A 159 -2.76 -17.88 0.97
N TRP A 160 -1.92 -18.30 1.90
CA TRP A 160 -0.46 -18.20 1.75
C TRP A 160 0.14 -19.38 0.97
N ARG A 161 -0.55 -20.53 1.01
CA ARG A 161 -0.23 -21.73 0.24
C ARG A 161 -0.79 -21.61 -1.17
N VAL A 162 0.04 -21.91 -2.14
CA VAL A 162 -0.30 -21.84 -3.57
C VAL A 162 -1.35 -22.88 -3.94
N GLU A 163 -1.32 -24.03 -3.27
CA GLU A 163 -2.28 -25.12 -3.44
C GLU A 163 -3.70 -24.67 -3.13
N ASP A 164 -3.86 -23.69 -2.24
CA ASP A 164 -5.13 -23.15 -1.78
C ASP A 164 -5.60 -21.93 -2.59
N PHE A 165 -4.82 -21.45 -3.56
CA PHE A 165 -5.20 -20.28 -4.39
C PHE A 165 -6.47 -20.51 -5.19
N ARG A 166 -6.84 -21.77 -5.41
CA ARG A 166 -8.02 -22.18 -6.15
C ARG A 166 -8.99 -22.91 -5.23
N SER A 167 -10.27 -22.61 -5.38
CA SER A 167 -11.34 -23.39 -4.77
C SER A 167 -11.34 -24.84 -5.29
N PRO A 168 -12.05 -25.78 -4.64
CA PRO A 168 -12.21 -27.14 -5.16
C PRO A 168 -12.80 -27.22 -6.57
N LEU A 169 -13.51 -26.17 -7.01
CA LEU A 169 -14.04 -26.05 -8.38
C LEU A 169 -13.01 -25.50 -9.39
N GLY A 170 -11.76 -25.30 -8.98
CA GLY A 170 -10.68 -24.77 -9.81
C GLY A 170 -10.64 -23.23 -9.91
N ILE A 171 -11.64 -22.53 -9.37
CA ILE A 171 -11.75 -21.06 -9.47
C ILE A 171 -10.71 -20.38 -8.57
N TYR A 172 -9.89 -19.49 -9.14
CA TYR A 172 -8.97 -18.64 -8.38
C TYR A 172 -9.72 -17.75 -7.38
N ARG A 173 -9.23 -17.69 -6.14
CA ARG A 173 -9.78 -16.83 -5.09
C ARG A 173 -8.68 -16.47 -4.09
N MET A 174 -8.10 -15.30 -4.26
CA MET A 174 -7.03 -14.79 -3.41
C MET A 174 -7.31 -13.35 -2.99
N ARG A 175 -6.69 -12.93 -1.90
CA ARG A 175 -6.65 -11.56 -1.41
C ARG A 175 -5.21 -11.11 -1.29
N LEU A 176 -4.85 -10.05 -2.00
CA LEU A 176 -3.59 -9.35 -1.84
C LEU A 176 -3.76 -8.22 -0.82
N THR A 177 -2.72 -7.97 -0.04
CA THR A 177 -2.52 -6.69 0.63
C THR A 177 -1.55 -5.88 -0.20
N LEU A 178 -2.05 -4.79 -0.77
CA LEU A 178 -1.28 -3.86 -1.59
C LEU A 178 -0.83 -2.69 -0.73
N GLU A 179 0.39 -2.23 -0.93
CA GLU A 179 0.96 -1.09 -0.22
C GLU A 179 1.62 -0.12 -1.20
N ASP A 180 1.37 1.16 -1.02
CA ASP A 180 2.22 2.22 -1.54
C ASP A 180 2.60 3.17 -0.38
N PRO A 181 3.40 4.23 -0.61
CA PRO A 181 3.76 5.15 0.48
C PRO A 181 2.57 5.89 1.12
N THR A 182 1.41 5.89 0.48
CA THR A 182 0.22 6.63 0.89
C THR A 182 -0.78 5.77 1.66
N ALA A 183 -0.93 4.49 1.33
CA ALA A 183 -1.90 3.61 2.01
C ALA A 183 -1.59 2.12 1.85
N ARG A 184 -2.34 1.29 2.59
CA ARG A 184 -2.54 -0.13 2.30
C ARG A 184 -4.00 -0.41 2.03
N ILE A 185 -4.26 -1.33 1.09
CA ILE A 185 -5.61 -1.83 0.82
C ILE A 185 -5.60 -3.35 0.63
N HIS A 186 -6.76 -3.97 0.79
CA HIS A 186 -6.98 -5.32 0.29
C HIS A 186 -7.56 -5.28 -1.13
N ALA A 187 -7.02 -6.12 -2.02
CA ALA A 187 -7.55 -6.33 -3.35
C ALA A 187 -7.72 -7.82 -3.64
N LEU A 188 -8.85 -8.22 -4.21
CA LEU A 188 -9.08 -9.62 -4.59
C LEU A 188 -8.51 -9.93 -5.96
N ILE A 189 -8.07 -11.17 -6.14
CA ILE A 189 -7.91 -11.81 -7.44
C ILE A 189 -8.92 -12.95 -7.48
N TYR A 190 -9.81 -12.93 -8.47
CA TYR A 190 -10.94 -13.86 -8.54
C TYR A 190 -11.17 -14.33 -9.98
N ALA A 191 -11.50 -15.62 -10.12
CA ALA A 191 -11.91 -16.25 -11.38
C ALA A 191 -10.97 -15.89 -12.56
N GLU A 192 -11.50 -15.33 -13.65
CA GLU A 192 -10.77 -15.00 -14.88
C GLU A 192 -9.62 -14.02 -14.67
N ASP A 193 -9.71 -13.14 -13.66
CA ASP A 193 -8.60 -12.25 -13.33
C ASP A 193 -7.42 -13.03 -12.74
N GLY A 194 -7.67 -14.16 -12.07
CA GLY A 194 -6.61 -15.05 -11.58
C GLY A 194 -5.97 -15.88 -12.68
N GLU A 195 -6.78 -16.38 -13.62
CA GLU A 195 -6.25 -17.03 -14.83
C GLU A 195 -5.34 -16.09 -15.60
N LYS A 196 -5.78 -14.85 -15.82
CA LYS A 196 -4.93 -13.84 -16.45
C LYS A 196 -3.66 -13.57 -15.64
N PHE A 197 -3.79 -13.39 -14.34
CA PHE A 197 -2.68 -13.06 -13.45
C PHE A 197 -1.56 -14.10 -13.50
N PHE A 198 -1.89 -15.39 -13.54
CA PHE A 198 -0.89 -16.46 -13.58
C PHE A 198 -0.54 -16.97 -14.98
N GLY A 199 -1.30 -16.60 -16.01
CA GLY A 199 -1.13 -17.11 -17.38
C GLY A 199 -1.78 -18.48 -17.58
N GLY A 200 -2.99 -18.67 -17.05
CA GLY A 200 -3.74 -19.92 -17.06
C GLY A 200 -3.61 -20.67 -15.73
N TYR A 201 -3.29 -21.96 -15.81
CA TYR A 201 -3.22 -22.88 -14.68
C TYR A 201 -1.85 -23.56 -14.57
N PRO A 202 -0.78 -22.81 -14.27
CA PRO A 202 0.57 -23.37 -14.20
C PRO A 202 0.74 -24.35 -13.03
N SER A 203 1.87 -25.06 -13.00
CA SER A 203 2.19 -25.99 -11.91
C SER A 203 2.33 -25.24 -10.57
N VAL A 204 2.22 -25.99 -9.46
CA VAL A 204 2.42 -25.44 -8.10
C VAL A 204 3.80 -24.80 -7.97
N ASP A 205 4.84 -25.38 -8.57
CA ASP A 205 6.20 -24.85 -8.51
C ASP A 205 6.31 -23.49 -9.22
N VAL A 206 5.73 -23.36 -10.42
CA VAL A 206 5.74 -22.09 -11.17
C VAL A 206 4.94 -21.02 -10.43
N MET A 207 3.77 -21.37 -9.88
CA MET A 207 3.00 -20.43 -9.06
C MET A 207 3.73 -20.03 -7.77
N THR A 208 4.46 -20.95 -7.16
CA THR A 208 5.28 -20.70 -5.96
C THR A 208 6.40 -19.73 -6.26
N ARG A 209 7.12 -19.91 -7.36
CA ARG A 209 8.16 -18.97 -7.82
C ARG A 209 7.57 -17.58 -8.06
N LYS A 210 6.49 -17.49 -8.84
CA LYS A 210 5.75 -16.25 -9.12
C LYS A 210 5.30 -15.53 -7.84
N ARG A 211 4.76 -16.27 -6.86
CA ARG A 211 4.38 -15.74 -5.55
C ARG A 211 5.61 -15.23 -4.79
N ASN A 212 6.69 -16.00 -4.75
CA ASN A 212 7.92 -15.64 -4.03
C ASN A 212 8.54 -14.35 -4.59
N GLU A 213 8.64 -14.23 -5.92
CA GLU A 213 9.11 -13.01 -6.58
C GLU A 213 8.24 -11.80 -6.22
N LEU A 214 6.92 -11.96 -6.27
CA LEU A 214 5.98 -10.89 -5.95
C LEU A 214 6.03 -10.46 -4.48
N LEU A 215 6.27 -11.40 -3.56
CA LEU A 215 6.40 -11.16 -2.12
C LEU A 215 7.85 -10.86 -1.70
N GLY A 216 8.81 -10.83 -2.64
CA GLY A 216 10.23 -10.60 -2.35
C GLY A 216 10.84 -11.62 -1.39
N VAL A 217 10.43 -12.88 -1.50
CA VAL A 217 11.01 -14.02 -0.76
C VAL A 217 12.21 -14.52 -1.55
N ALA A 218 13.42 -14.44 -0.98
CA ALA A 218 14.59 -15.01 -1.64
C ALA A 218 14.61 -16.53 -1.42
N GLU A 219 14.82 -17.28 -2.50
CA GLU A 219 15.03 -18.73 -2.47
C GLU A 219 16.45 -19.00 -1.93
N ARG A 220 16.57 -19.85 -0.89
CA ARG A 220 17.83 -20.54 -0.56
C ARG A 220 17.64 -22.04 -0.71
N ASP A 221 18.73 -22.73 -1.00
CA ASP A 221 18.83 -24.18 -1.22
C ASP A 221 18.29 -25.10 -0.10
N TYR A 222 17.80 -24.56 1.02
CA TYR A 222 17.41 -25.35 2.21
C TYR A 222 15.98 -25.13 2.72
N GLY A 223 15.08 -24.55 1.92
CA GLY A 223 13.64 -24.56 2.23
C GLY A 223 13.19 -23.69 3.42
N THR A 224 14.07 -22.89 4.00
CA THR A 224 13.72 -21.95 5.07
C THR A 224 13.44 -20.56 4.49
N GLU A 225 12.18 -20.09 4.60
CA GLU A 225 11.78 -18.73 4.23
C GLU A 225 12.64 -17.69 4.97
N ILE A 226 13.13 -16.68 4.25
CA ILE A 226 13.89 -15.58 4.85
C ILE A 226 12.95 -14.70 5.65
N GLU A 227 13.29 -14.45 6.92
CA GLU A 227 12.51 -13.56 7.78
C GLU A 227 12.44 -12.14 7.21
N ASN A 228 13.44 -11.65 6.46
CA ASN A 228 13.45 -10.34 5.81
C ASN A 228 12.99 -10.37 4.34
N ARG A 229 11.67 -10.28 4.10
CA ARG A 229 11.13 -10.05 2.75
C ARG A 229 11.35 -8.62 2.27
N ASN A 230 11.58 -8.46 0.97
CA ASN A 230 11.64 -7.15 0.30
C ASN A 230 10.81 -7.18 -1.00
N PRO A 231 9.47 -7.08 -0.91
CA PRO A 231 8.62 -7.10 -2.10
C PRO A 231 9.00 -5.98 -3.08
N PRO A 232 9.16 -6.29 -4.38
CA PRO A 232 9.47 -5.28 -5.38
C PRO A 232 8.27 -4.34 -5.61
N TRP A 233 8.56 -3.13 -6.08
CA TRP A 233 7.52 -2.27 -6.66
C TRP A 233 7.04 -2.87 -7.98
N VAL A 234 5.74 -3.09 -8.11
CA VAL A 234 5.08 -3.67 -9.28
C VAL A 234 3.95 -2.77 -9.75
N GLN A 235 3.62 -2.86 -11.03
CA GLN A 235 2.44 -2.20 -11.58
C GLN A 235 1.24 -3.13 -11.54
N CYS A 236 0.07 -2.61 -11.21
CA CYS A 236 -1.17 -3.37 -11.32
C CYS A 236 -2.36 -2.46 -11.63
N CYS A 237 -3.39 -3.06 -12.24
CA CYS A 237 -4.67 -2.39 -12.42
C CYS A 237 -5.66 -2.83 -11.34
N ILE A 238 -6.32 -1.86 -10.73
CA ILE A 238 -7.25 -2.04 -9.61
C ILE A 238 -8.61 -1.50 -10.02
N LYS A 239 -9.68 -2.28 -9.85
CA LYS A 239 -11.07 -1.82 -10.01
C LYS A 239 -11.78 -1.84 -8.67
N SER A 240 -12.56 -0.80 -8.38
CA SER A 240 -13.44 -0.77 -7.22
C SER A 240 -14.86 -1.19 -7.58
N TYR A 241 -15.52 -1.88 -6.67
CA TYR A 241 -16.90 -2.35 -6.78
C TYR A 241 -17.55 -2.38 -5.39
N TYR A 242 -18.86 -2.50 -5.31
CA TYR A 242 -19.57 -2.61 -4.04
C TYR A 242 -20.45 -3.86 -4.02
N LEU A 243 -20.68 -4.42 -2.83
CA LEU A 243 -21.46 -5.65 -2.66
C LEU A 243 -22.92 -5.39 -2.31
N VAL A 244 -23.20 -4.28 -1.62
CA VAL A 244 -24.50 -3.97 -1.03
C VAL A 244 -25.00 -2.62 -1.56
N LYS A 245 -26.13 -2.64 -2.28
CA LYS A 245 -26.72 -1.42 -2.88
C LYS A 245 -27.15 -0.38 -1.85
N SER A 246 -27.56 -0.79 -0.65
CA SER A 246 -27.96 0.13 0.43
C SER A 246 -26.77 0.75 1.17
N ASP A 247 -25.57 0.22 0.99
CA ASP A 247 -24.34 0.72 1.60
C ASP A 247 -23.18 0.63 0.60
N ILE A 248 -23.26 1.45 -0.45
CA ILE A 248 -22.31 1.42 -1.56
C ILE A 248 -20.88 1.75 -1.13
N TRP A 249 -20.71 2.59 -0.10
CA TRP A 249 -19.40 3.02 0.39
C TRP A 249 -18.83 2.05 1.43
N GLY A 250 -19.63 1.61 2.41
CA GLY A 250 -19.18 0.66 3.42
C GLY A 250 -18.96 -0.75 2.87
N SER A 251 -19.64 -1.10 1.77
CA SER A 251 -19.40 -2.35 1.05
C SER A 251 -18.46 -2.23 -0.15
N ARG A 252 -17.70 -1.13 -0.26
CA ARG A 252 -16.71 -0.93 -1.34
C ARG A 252 -15.51 -1.86 -1.16
N HIS A 253 -15.17 -2.57 -2.22
CA HIS A 253 -14.06 -3.53 -2.30
C HIS A 253 -13.23 -3.26 -3.56
N TYR A 254 -12.03 -3.84 -3.60
CA TYR A 254 -11.10 -3.70 -4.71
C TYR A 254 -10.74 -5.05 -5.30
N ARG A 255 -10.51 -5.09 -6.61
CA ARG A 255 -10.11 -6.30 -7.35
C ARG A 255 -9.00 -5.95 -8.33
N ILE A 256 -7.99 -6.81 -8.42
CA ILE A 256 -7.00 -6.76 -9.49
C ILE A 256 -7.67 -7.21 -10.78
N PHE A 257 -7.36 -6.53 -11.89
CA PHE A 257 -7.79 -6.93 -13.22
C PHE A 257 -6.70 -6.58 -14.23
N GLY A 258 -6.76 -7.14 -15.44
CA GLY A 258 -5.91 -6.68 -16.56
C GLY A 258 -4.39 -6.68 -16.26
N THR A 259 -3.94 -7.52 -15.33
CA THR A 259 -2.56 -7.58 -14.82
C THR A 259 -2.07 -9.02 -14.90
N SER A 260 -0.84 -9.24 -15.37
CA SER A 260 -0.23 -10.56 -15.54
C SER A 260 1.15 -10.62 -14.88
N LEU A 261 1.51 -11.76 -14.27
CA LEU A 261 2.87 -12.05 -13.82
C LEU A 261 3.68 -12.69 -14.94
N VAL A 262 4.82 -12.08 -15.28
CA VAL A 262 5.67 -12.46 -16.41
C VAL A 262 7.02 -13.07 -16.04
N GLY A 263 7.38 -13.11 -14.75
CA GLY A 263 8.52 -13.87 -14.20
C GLY A 263 8.25 -15.38 -14.07
#